data_AF-A0A534ZF13-F1
#
_entry.id   AF-A0A534ZF13-F1
#
_cell.length_a   1.000
_cell.length_b   1.000
_cell.length_c   1.000
_cell.angle_alpha   90.00
_cell.angle_beta   90.00
_cell.angle_gamma   90.00
#
_symmetry.space_group_name_H-M   'P 1'
#
loop_
_entity.id
_entity.type
_entity.pdbx_description
1 polymer ?
#
loop_
_entity_poly.entity_id
_entity_poly.type
_entity_poly.pdbx_seq_one_letter_code
_entity_poly.pdbx_strand_id
1 'polypeptide(L)' 'MSENDRVGITPKSWTGELHHGVLHLGKRWYVISAEIDESGHAEGVRLDGPYADHDAAEAAARSSQDKR' A
#
# COMPACT_ATOMS: atom_id res chain seq x y z
N MET A 1 20.32 -20.80 -13.04
CA MET A 1 19.13 -19.92 -13.10
C MET A 1 19.19 -18.95 -11.92
N SER A 2 20.00 -17.89 -12.01
CA SER A 2 20.03 -16.78 -11.04
C SER A 2 20.87 -15.67 -11.67
N GLU A 3 20.34 -15.05 -12.72
CA GLU A 3 21.00 -13.90 -13.32
C GLU A 3 19.97 -12.80 -13.52
N ASN A 4 20.20 -11.73 -12.76
CA ASN A 4 20.04 -10.35 -13.20
C ASN A 4 18.69 -9.64 -12.96
N ASP A 5 18.25 -9.60 -11.71
CA ASP A 5 17.18 -8.69 -11.28
C ASP A 5 17.74 -7.53 -10.43
N ARG A 6 18.58 -6.68 -11.03
CA ARG A 6 19.11 -5.45 -10.41
C ARG A 6 19.03 -4.30 -11.42
N VAL A 7 18.39 -3.20 -11.03
CA VAL A 7 18.52 -1.90 -11.72
C VAL A 7 19.62 -1.11 -11.01
N GLY A 8 20.87 -1.30 -11.42
CA GLY A 8 22.03 -0.63 -10.79
C GLY A 8 22.42 -1.19 -9.41
N ILE A 9 22.73 -0.29 -8.46
CA ILE A 9 23.18 -0.63 -7.08
C ILE A 9 21.99 -0.87 -6.13
N THR A 10 20.78 -0.51 -6.55
CA THR A 10 19.59 -0.57 -5.72
C THR A 10 18.89 -1.93 -5.92
N PRO A 11 18.58 -2.69 -4.85
CA PRO A 11 17.72 -3.85 -4.97
C PRO A 11 16.32 -3.43 -5.47
N LYS A 12 15.69 -4.22 -6.36
CA LYS A 12 14.32 -3.94 -6.85
C LYS A 12 13.29 -3.80 -5.71
N SER A 13 13.51 -4.43 -4.56
CA SER A 13 12.69 -4.23 -3.35
C SER A 13 12.65 -2.78 -2.84
N TRP A 14 13.39 -1.84 -3.45
CA TRP A 14 13.36 -0.41 -3.14
C TRP A 14 12.73 0.45 -4.25
N THR A 15 12.23 -0.13 -5.35
CA THR A 15 11.43 0.62 -6.35
C THR A 15 9.94 0.64 -6.02
N GLY A 16 9.50 -0.08 -4.98
CA GLY A 16 8.12 -0.08 -4.52
C GLY A 16 7.72 1.28 -3.95
N GLU A 17 6.65 1.87 -4.47
CA GLU A 17 6.03 3.05 -3.89
C GLU A 17 4.96 2.59 -2.89
N LEU A 18 4.86 3.24 -1.73
CA LEU A 18 3.79 2.95 -0.77
C LEU A 18 2.50 3.60 -1.23
N HIS A 19 1.50 2.76 -1.41
CA HIS A 19 0.17 3.15 -1.83
C HIS A 19 -0.81 2.97 -0.69
N HIS A 20 -1.78 3.87 -0.61
CA HIS A 20 -2.91 3.78 0.29
C HIS A 20 -4.20 3.81 -0.52
N GLY A 21 -5.16 2.99 -0.15
CA GLY A 21 -6.47 2.94 -0.78
C GLY A 21 -7.57 2.71 0.24
N VAL A 22 -8.77 3.20 -0.05
CA VAL A 22 -9.96 2.88 0.74
C VAL A 22 -10.72 1.76 0.05
N LEU A 23 -11.10 0.76 0.83
CA LEU A 23 -11.79 -0.43 0.35
C LEU A 23 -13.08 -0.65 1.16
N HIS A 24 -14.18 -0.88 0.44
CA HIS A 24 -15.43 -1.33 1.03
C HIS A 24 -15.50 -2.86 1.01
N LEU A 25 -15.48 -3.49 2.19
CA LEU A 25 -15.62 -4.95 2.34
C LEU A 25 -16.91 -5.27 3.11
N GLY A 26 -17.89 -5.83 2.39
CA GLY A 26 -19.19 -6.15 2.95
C GLY A 26 -19.99 -4.89 3.30
N LYS A 27 -20.07 -4.57 4.61
CA LYS A 27 -20.77 -3.38 5.14
C LYS A 27 -19.81 -2.42 5.87
N ARG A 28 -18.50 -2.56 5.66
CA ARG A 28 -17.47 -1.89 6.44
C ARG A 28 -16.41 -1.29 5.53
N TRP A 29 -15.85 -0.18 5.98
CA TRP A 29 -14.77 0.53 5.29
C TRP A 29 -13.43 0.19 5.92
N TYR A 30 -12.42 0.03 5.09
CA TYR A 30 -11.05 -0.29 5.48
C TYR A 30 -10.08 0.57 4.68
N VAL A 31 -8.91 0.81 5.25
CA VAL A 31 -7.78 1.38 4.53
C VAL A 31 -6.80 0.26 4.25
N ILE A 32 -6.45 0.06 2.98
CA ILE A 32 -5.36 -0.83 2.57
C ILE A 32 -4.11 0.01 2.33
N SER A 33 -2.96 -0.46 2.80
CA SER A 33 -1.66 0.13 2.52
C SER A 33 -0.72 -0.96 2.04
N ALA A 34 0.01 -0.74 0.96
CA ALA A 34 0.95 -1.72 0.41
C ALA A 34 2.07 -1.03 -0.37
N GLU A 35 3.26 -1.62 -0.37
CA GLU A 35 4.33 -1.23 -1.28
C GLU A 35 4.10 -1.96 -2.60
N ILE A 36 3.91 -1.21 -3.68
CA ILE A 36 3.61 -1.77 -4.99
C ILE A 36 4.80 -1.51 -5.91
N ASP A 37 5.40 -2.58 -6.43
CA ASP A 37 6.51 -2.49 -7.37
C ASP A 37 6.06 -2.24 -8.81
N GLU A 38 7.03 -2.03 -9.71
CA GLU A 38 6.82 -1.78 -11.14
C GLU A 38 6.10 -2.93 -11.87
N SER A 39 6.13 -4.15 -11.33
CA SER A 39 5.45 -5.32 -11.88
C SER A 39 4.01 -5.46 -11.35
N GLY A 40 3.59 -4.55 -10.46
CA GLY A 40 2.30 -4.60 -9.77
C GLY A 40 2.26 -5.61 -8.63
N HIS A 41 3.42 -6.10 -8.16
CA HIS A 41 3.48 -6.95 -6.99
C HIS A 41 3.32 -6.10 -5.72
N ALA A 42 2.45 -6.55 -4.82
CA ALA A 42 2.18 -5.85 -3.57
C ALA A 42 2.88 -6.56 -2.41
N GLU A 43 3.78 -5.86 -1.73
CA GLU A 43 4.46 -6.30 -0.52
C GLU A 43 4.00 -5.48 0.70
N GLY A 44 4.20 -6.03 1.91
CA GLY A 44 3.92 -5.32 3.15
C GLY A 44 2.45 -4.93 3.36
N VAL A 45 1.51 -5.67 2.76
CA VAL A 45 0.08 -5.33 2.77
C VAL A 45 -0.46 -5.25 4.20
N ARG A 46 -0.98 -4.08 4.55
CA ARG A 46 -1.68 -3.80 5.81
C ARG A 46 -3.12 -3.41 5.55
N LEU A 47 -4.03 -3.98 6.33
CA LEU A 47 -5.43 -3.60 6.34
C LEU A 47 -5.76 -2.97 7.70
N ASP A 48 -6.23 -1.73 7.68
CA ASP A 48 -6.59 -0.96 8.86
C ASP A 48 -8.10 -0.67 8.88
N GLY A 49 -8.68 -0.63 10.07
CA GLY A 49 -10.12 -0.49 10.29
C GLY A 49 -10.70 -1.58 11.21
N PRO A 50 -12.03 -1.75 11.22
CA PRO A 50 -13.02 -1.09 10.37
C PRO A 50 -13.29 0.38 10.74
N TYR A 51 -13.53 1.20 9.73
CA TYR A 51 -14.00 2.57 9.85
C TYR A 51 -15.53 2.63 9.76
N ALA A 52 -16.12 3.63 10.42
CA ALA A 52 -17.56 3.80 10.49
C ALA A 52 -18.19 4.13 9.14
N ASP A 53 -17.48 4.91 8.32
CA ASP A 53 -17.92 5.43 7.03
C ASP A 53 -16.73 5.70 6.10
N HIS A 54 -17.01 6.04 4.85
CA HIS A 54 -16.01 6.29 3.81
C HIS A 54 -15.11 7.47 4.14
N ASP A 55 -15.69 8.57 4.65
CA ASP A 55 -14.96 9.81 4.94
C ASP A 55 -13.93 9.58 6.06
N ALA A 56 -14.32 8.84 7.11
CA ALA A 56 -13.41 8.42 8.17
C ALA A 56 -12.24 7.56 7.65
N ALA A 57 -12.50 6.67 6.69
CA ALA A 57 -11.44 5.86 6.06
C ALA A 57 -10.53 6.71 5.15
N GLU A 58 -11.08 7.64 4.37
CA GLU A 58 -10.29 8.57 3.53
C GLU A 58 -9.40 9.49 4.35
N ALA A 59 -9.93 10.02 5.46
CA ALA A 59 -9.15 10.84 6.39
C ALA A 59 -7.98 10.05 6.98
N ALA A 60 -8.18 8.78 7.34
CA ALA A 60 -7.13 7.91 7.85
C ALA A 60 -6.09 7.54 6.78
N ALA A 61 -6.52 7.25 5.55
CA ALA A 61 -5.62 7.01 4.42
C ALA A 61 -4.72 8.22 4.17
N ARG A 62 -5.29 9.43 4.14
CA ARG A 62 -4.56 10.68 3.94
C ARG A 62 -3.58 10.99 5.09
N SER A 63 -3.98 10.71 6.33
CA SER A 63 -3.11 10.85 7.51
C SER A 63 -1.94 9.88 7.49
N SER A 64 -2.13 8.69 6.90
CA SER A 64 -1.08 7.68 6.78
C SER A 64 -0.05 8.03 5.70
N GLN A 65 -0.48 8.76 4.67
CA GLN A 65 0.38 9.26 3.60
C GLN A 65 1.28 10.43 4.05
N ASP A 66 0.77 11.29 4.95
CA ASP A 66 1.49 12.47 5.49
C ASP A 66 2.61 12.09 6.48
N LYS A 67 2.53 10.92 7.10
CA LYS A 67 3.43 10.50 8.18
C LYS A 67 4.78 9.95 7.71
N ARG A 68 5.19 10.24 6.47
CA ARG A 68 6.47 9.82 5.88
C ARG A 68 7.56 10.87 5.99
#